data_AF-A0A9Q0BMR5-F1
#
_entry.id   AF-A0A9Q0BMR5-F1
#
_cell.length_a   1.000
_cell.length_b   1.000
_cell.length_c   1.000
_cell.angle_alpha   90.00
_cell.angle_beta   90.00
_cell.angle_gamma   90.00
#
_symmetry.space_group_name_H-M   'P 1'
#
loop_
_entity.id
_entity.type
_entity.pdbx_description
1 polymer ?
#
loop_
_entity_poly.entity_id
_entity_poly.type
_entity_poly.pdbx_seq_one_letter_code
_entity_poly.pdbx_strand_id
1 'polypeptide(L)'
;MDGISSETFGYQRMPEPEQMAFDWQLERIWLPLDMYSLKNLPKPFASSLLEGRVFAIDSNWFRHLGGWDDGLRNTGGDALELSLKVWQCGGRILTIPCSRVGLIFKRDEAVAQIAPNRNHNIQVRKMIIDRIIVPTLSASKTVAEIVSQFKIELHFCTNIFAHSEIIDV
;
A
#
# COMPACT_ATOMS: atom_id res chain seq x y z
N MET A 1 -9.46 -6.95 -7.48
CA MET A 1 -9.65 -8.39 -7.17
C MET A 1 -11.05 -8.86 -7.56
N ASP A 2 -11.31 -10.17 -7.57
CA ASP A 2 -12.66 -10.73 -7.75
C ASP A 2 -13.26 -11.28 -6.46
N GLY A 3 -14.58 -11.42 -6.44
CA GLY A 3 -15.31 -11.98 -5.31
C GLY A 3 -15.59 -13.46 -5.49
N ILE A 4 -15.55 -14.21 -4.39
CA ILE A 4 -16.11 -15.56 -4.28
C ILE A 4 -17.14 -15.52 -3.17
N SER A 5 -18.36 -15.94 -3.47
CA SER A 5 -19.44 -16.01 -2.47
C SER A 5 -19.07 -16.96 -1.33
N SER A 6 -19.18 -16.52 -0.09
CA SER A 6 -18.94 -17.40 1.08
C SER A 6 -20.04 -18.45 1.29
N GLU A 7 -21.21 -18.27 0.68
CA GLU A 7 -22.36 -19.17 0.81
C GLU A 7 -22.40 -20.21 -0.32
N THR A 8 -22.21 -19.75 -1.56
CA THR A 8 -22.35 -20.60 -2.75
C THR A 8 -21.01 -21.02 -3.35
N PHE A 9 -19.90 -20.41 -2.90
CA PHE A 9 -18.57 -20.54 -3.52
C PHE A 9 -18.55 -20.18 -5.02
N GLY A 10 -19.59 -19.51 -5.51
CA GLY A 10 -19.66 -19.01 -6.87
C GLY A 10 -18.67 -17.86 -7.07
N TYR A 11 -17.94 -17.90 -8.18
CA TYR A 11 -17.04 -16.83 -8.58
C TYR A 11 -17.82 -15.67 -9.22
N GLN A 12 -17.51 -14.46 -8.79
CA GLN A 12 -18.08 -13.22 -9.29
C GLN A 12 -16.96 -12.29 -9.78
N ARG A 13 -17.00 -11.99 -11.08
CA ARG A 13 -16.11 -10.99 -11.68
C ARG A 13 -16.51 -9.59 -11.21
N MET A 14 -15.59 -8.87 -10.59
CA MET A 14 -15.80 -7.48 -10.20
C MET A 14 -15.60 -6.52 -11.38
N PRO A 15 -16.25 -5.34 -11.37
CA PRO A 15 -16.11 -4.31 -12.41
C PRO A 15 -14.67 -3.79 -12.53
N GLU A 16 -14.44 -2.95 -13.54
CA GLU A 16 -13.11 -2.43 -13.86
C GLU A 16 -12.42 -1.82 -12.63
N PRO A 17 -11.10 -2.03 -12.49
CA PRO A 17 -10.38 -1.70 -11.26
C PRO A 17 -10.23 -0.19 -11.08
N GLU A 18 -10.44 0.27 -9.85
CA GLU A 18 -10.15 1.64 -9.44
C GLU A 18 -8.69 1.78 -9.01
N GLN A 19 -8.17 3.02 -9.03
CA GLN A 19 -6.85 3.30 -8.49
C GLN A 19 -6.94 3.40 -6.98
N MET A 20 -6.18 2.56 -6.27
CA MET A 20 -6.06 2.67 -4.82
C MET A 20 -5.13 3.81 -4.42
N ALA A 21 -5.54 4.55 -3.39
CA ALA A 21 -4.75 5.59 -2.74
C ALA A 21 -5.04 5.64 -1.24
N PHE A 22 -4.42 6.58 -0.53
CA PHE A 22 -4.74 6.91 0.84
C PHE A 22 -4.90 8.42 1.02
N ASP A 23 -5.74 8.82 1.97
CA ASP A 23 -5.96 10.23 2.30
C ASP A 23 -5.00 10.73 3.40
N TRP A 24 -5.15 12.00 3.80
CA TRP A 24 -4.36 12.61 4.87
C TRP A 24 -4.61 12.01 6.26
N GLN A 25 -5.70 11.25 6.41
CA GLN A 25 -5.98 10.49 7.62
C GLN A 25 -5.36 9.09 7.58
N LEU A 26 -4.59 8.78 6.52
CA LEU A 26 -3.99 7.49 6.24
C LEU A 26 -5.02 6.39 6.03
N GLU A 27 -6.21 6.76 5.54
CA GLU A 27 -7.28 5.83 5.21
C GLU A 27 -7.23 5.46 3.73
N ARG A 28 -7.48 4.19 3.42
CA ARG A 28 -7.62 3.69 2.05
C ARG A 28 -8.80 4.40 1.36
N ILE A 29 -8.53 4.92 0.17
CA ILE A 29 -9.54 5.49 -0.72
C ILE A 29 -9.40 4.89 -2.12
N TRP A 30 -10.50 4.99 -2.88
CA TRP A 30 -10.56 4.59 -4.28
C TRP A 30 -10.69 5.84 -5.14
N LEU A 31 -9.85 5.96 -6.16
CA LEU A 31 -9.83 7.06 -7.11
C LEU A 31 -10.21 6.55 -8.49
N PRO A 32 -10.96 7.34 -9.28
CA PRO A 32 -11.20 7.01 -10.67
C PRO A 32 -9.89 6.97 -11.45
N LEU A 33 -9.79 6.05 -12.41
CA LEU A 33 -8.66 5.99 -13.32
C LEU A 33 -8.58 7.26 -14.19
N ASP A 34 -7.37 7.69 -14.48
CA ASP A 34 -7.15 8.73 -15.47
C ASP A 34 -7.55 8.25 -16.89
N MET A 35 -7.81 9.20 -17.78
CA MET A 35 -8.29 8.91 -19.13
C MET A 35 -7.30 8.08 -19.97
N TYR A 36 -5.99 8.17 -19.71
CA TYR A 36 -5.00 7.37 -20.42
C TYR A 36 -5.06 5.92 -19.94
N SER A 37 -5.08 5.68 -18.63
CA SER A 37 -5.19 4.34 -18.06
C SER A 37 -6.50 3.66 -18.47
N LEU A 38 -7.63 4.39 -18.39
CA LEU A 38 -8.95 3.88 -18.78
C LEU A 38 -8.97 3.40 -20.24
N LYS A 39 -8.41 4.19 -21.18
CA LYS A 39 -8.34 3.83 -22.61
C LYS A 39 -7.40 2.66 -22.91
N ASN A 40 -6.46 2.39 -22.02
CA ASN A 40 -5.43 1.38 -22.20
C ASN A 40 -5.70 0.08 -21.43
N LEU A 41 -6.83 -0.04 -20.73
CA LEU A 41 -7.22 -1.31 -20.11
C LEU A 41 -7.22 -2.44 -21.14
N PRO A 42 -6.72 -3.65 -20.79
CA PRO A 42 -6.32 -4.10 -19.45
C PRO A 42 -4.82 -3.95 -19.14
N LYS A 43 -4.10 -3.00 -19.77
CA LYS A 43 -2.67 -2.78 -19.47
C LYS A 43 -2.45 -2.38 -17.99
N PRO A 44 -1.29 -2.72 -17.41
CA PRO A 44 -0.90 -2.27 -16.08
C PRO A 44 -0.96 -0.74 -15.93
N PHE A 45 -1.41 -0.29 -14.76
CA PHE A 45 -1.39 1.14 -14.39
C PHE A 45 -0.84 1.33 -12.98
N ALA A 46 -0.36 2.54 -12.69
CA ALA A 46 0.23 2.86 -11.40
C ALA A 46 -0.85 3.07 -10.33
N SER A 47 -0.56 2.62 -9.12
CA SER A 47 -1.39 2.87 -7.94
C SER A 47 -0.52 3.35 -6.79
N SER A 48 -1.05 4.17 -5.88
CA SER A 48 -0.28 4.69 -4.75
C SER A 48 -0.33 3.80 -3.51
N LEU A 49 -1.25 2.83 -3.46
CA LEU A 49 -1.44 1.94 -2.32
C LEU A 49 -1.54 0.47 -2.77
N LEU A 50 -0.85 -0.42 -2.07
CA LEU A 50 -0.98 -1.86 -2.20
C LEU A 50 -2.36 -2.34 -1.75
N GLU A 51 -2.91 -3.31 -2.46
CA GLU A 51 -4.20 -3.93 -2.10
C GLU A 51 -4.10 -4.73 -0.79
N GLY A 52 -2.89 -5.20 -0.47
CA GLY A 52 -2.48 -5.78 0.81
C GLY A 52 -2.53 -7.31 0.79
N ARG A 53 -3.73 -7.89 0.68
CA ARG A 53 -3.94 -9.36 0.75
C ARG A 53 -3.42 -10.12 -0.47
N VAL A 54 -3.37 -9.47 -1.63
CA VAL A 54 -2.98 -10.06 -2.90
C VAL A 54 -2.00 -9.13 -3.58
N PHE A 55 -0.75 -9.55 -3.69
CA PHE A 55 0.29 -8.86 -4.42
C PHE A 55 1.42 -9.82 -4.78
N ALA A 56 2.28 -9.38 -5.69
CA ALA A 56 3.54 -10.05 -5.99
C ALA A 56 4.68 -9.04 -5.85
N ILE A 57 5.78 -9.47 -5.25
CA ILE A 57 6.98 -8.65 -5.06
C ILE A 57 8.21 -9.56 -5.24
N ASP A 58 9.29 -9.01 -5.77
CA ASP A 58 10.56 -9.72 -5.77
C ASP A 58 11.04 -9.96 -4.33
N SER A 59 11.50 -11.17 -4.04
CA SER A 59 11.87 -11.56 -2.68
C SER A 59 13.11 -10.83 -2.16
N ASN A 60 14.08 -10.52 -3.02
CA ASN A 60 15.26 -9.76 -2.63
C ASN A 60 14.91 -8.29 -2.41
N TRP A 61 14.03 -7.74 -3.23
CA TRP A 61 13.48 -6.40 -3.04
C TRP A 61 12.70 -6.29 -1.72
N PHE A 62 11.84 -7.26 -1.41
CA PHE A 62 11.11 -7.26 -0.14
C PHE A 62 12.04 -7.28 1.08
N ARG A 63 13.12 -8.07 1.03
CA ARG A 63 14.17 -8.07 2.07
C ARG A 63 14.93 -6.76 2.13
N HIS A 64 15.24 -6.17 0.98
CA HIS A 64 15.92 -4.86 0.90
C HIS A 64 15.08 -3.75 1.53
N LEU A 65 13.75 -3.83 1.44
CA LEU A 65 12.83 -2.92 2.12
C LEU A 65 12.69 -3.17 3.64
N GLY A 66 13.37 -4.19 4.19
CA GLY A 66 13.27 -4.57 5.59
C GLY A 66 12.02 -5.40 5.94
N GLY A 67 11.33 -5.97 4.95
CA GLY A 67 10.16 -6.82 5.17
C GLY A 67 8.97 -6.08 5.83
N TRP A 68 8.13 -6.84 6.54
CA TRP A 68 7.06 -6.27 7.37
C TRP A 68 7.64 -5.72 8.69
N ASP A 69 7.06 -4.63 9.21
CA ASP A 69 7.42 -4.13 10.54
C ASP A 69 6.74 -4.98 11.63
N ASP A 70 7.53 -5.69 12.43
CA ASP A 70 7.06 -6.54 13.54
C ASP A 70 6.30 -5.76 14.63
N GLY A 71 6.50 -4.44 14.70
CA GLY A 71 5.79 -3.54 15.59
C GLY A 71 4.36 -3.19 15.13
N LEU A 72 4.01 -3.45 13.87
CA LEU A 72 2.65 -3.25 13.36
C LEU A 72 1.72 -4.32 13.93
N ARG A 73 0.99 -3.94 14.98
CA ARG A 73 -0.07 -4.77 15.56
C ARG A 73 -1.39 -4.46 14.84
N ASN A 74 -2.07 -5.51 14.36
CA ASN A 74 -3.36 -5.52 13.65
C ASN A 74 -3.28 -5.36 12.12
N THR A 75 -4.30 -5.89 11.43
CA THR A 75 -4.48 -5.79 9.98
C THR A 75 -4.89 -4.38 9.56
N GLY A 76 -4.32 -3.85 8.47
CA GLY A 76 -4.76 -2.61 7.83
C GLY A 76 -3.71 -1.51 7.70
N GLY A 77 -2.65 -1.55 8.52
CA GLY A 77 -1.49 -0.65 8.41
C GLY A 77 -0.37 -1.19 7.53
N ASP A 78 -0.28 -2.52 7.43
CA ASP A 78 0.69 -3.29 6.65
C ASP A 78 0.74 -2.84 5.19
N ALA A 79 -0.41 -2.82 4.51
CA ALA A 79 -0.46 -2.43 3.10
C ALA A 79 0.03 -0.98 2.87
N LEU A 80 -0.31 -0.06 3.77
CA LEU A 80 0.12 1.34 3.69
C LEU A 80 1.62 1.48 3.98
N GLU A 81 2.11 0.81 5.01
CA GLU A 81 3.52 0.86 5.41
C GLU A 81 4.43 0.35 4.30
N LEU A 82 4.12 -0.82 3.73
CA LEU A 82 4.89 -1.37 2.62
C LEU A 82 4.78 -0.49 1.37
N SER A 83 3.63 0.16 1.15
CA SER A 83 3.49 1.11 0.04
C SER A 83 4.42 2.30 0.20
N LEU A 84 4.47 2.90 1.39
CA LEU A 84 5.36 4.03 1.69
C LEU A 84 6.82 3.63 1.52
N LYS A 85 7.23 2.45 2.02
CA LYS A 85 8.55 1.86 1.76
C LYS A 85 8.86 1.80 0.27
N VAL A 86 7.99 1.19 -0.53
CA VAL A 86 8.20 1.06 -1.98
C VAL A 86 8.37 2.43 -2.63
N TRP A 87 7.53 3.41 -2.31
CA TRP A 87 7.59 4.76 -2.89
C TRP A 87 8.86 5.52 -2.51
N GLN A 88 9.20 5.54 -1.22
CA GLN A 88 10.40 6.24 -0.73
C GLN A 88 11.69 5.60 -1.23
N CYS A 89 11.64 4.31 -1.58
CA CYS A 89 12.77 3.56 -2.09
C CYS A 89 12.87 3.47 -3.61
N GLY A 90 12.10 4.28 -4.34
CA GLY A 90 12.18 4.36 -5.81
C GLY A 90 11.54 3.16 -6.53
N GLY A 91 10.79 2.34 -5.81
CA GLY A 91 9.96 1.28 -6.39
C GLY A 91 8.66 1.84 -7.00
N ARG A 92 7.85 0.93 -7.55
CA ARG A 92 6.55 1.26 -8.16
C ARG A 92 5.52 0.23 -7.75
N ILE A 93 4.30 0.68 -7.52
CA ILE A 93 3.15 -0.18 -7.27
C ILE A 93 2.27 -0.15 -8.52
N LEU A 94 1.94 -1.33 -9.04
CA LEU A 94 1.16 -1.49 -10.25
C LEU A 94 -0.05 -2.37 -9.98
N THR A 95 -1.21 -1.92 -10.47
CA THR A 95 -2.39 -2.77 -10.59
C THR A 95 -2.35 -3.45 -11.95
N ILE A 96 -2.54 -4.77 -11.98
CA ILE A 96 -2.45 -5.61 -13.19
C ILE A 96 -3.83 -6.19 -13.52
N PRO A 97 -4.67 -5.53 -14.35
CA PRO A 97 -6.06 -5.97 -14.58
C PRO A 97 -6.21 -7.38 -15.17
N CYS A 98 -5.19 -7.84 -15.91
CA CYS A 98 -5.15 -9.21 -16.45
C CYS A 98 -4.90 -10.28 -15.37
N SER A 99 -4.32 -9.92 -14.23
CA SER A 99 -4.08 -10.84 -13.11
C SER A 99 -5.27 -10.80 -12.17
N ARG A 100 -6.08 -11.85 -12.18
CA ARG A 100 -7.32 -11.92 -11.40
C ARG A 100 -7.22 -13.01 -10.35
N VAL A 101 -7.48 -12.63 -9.11
CA VAL A 101 -7.52 -13.52 -7.94
C VAL A 101 -8.87 -13.34 -7.27
N GLY A 102 -9.59 -14.45 -7.08
CA GLY A 102 -10.86 -14.48 -6.36
C GLY A 102 -10.63 -14.59 -4.86
N LEU A 103 -11.31 -13.74 -4.09
CA LEU A 103 -11.28 -13.76 -2.63
C LEU A 103 -12.66 -14.05 -2.06
N ILE A 104 -12.69 -14.92 -1.05
CA ILE A 104 -13.88 -15.11 -0.23
C ILE A 104 -13.91 -13.98 0.80
N PHE A 105 -14.88 -13.08 0.68
CA PHE A 105 -15.14 -12.07 1.71
C PHE A 105 -16.15 -12.64 2.71
N LYS A 106 -15.81 -12.60 4.00
CA LYS A 106 -16.82 -12.75 5.05
C LYS A 106 -17.78 -11.56 4.94
N ARG A 107 -19.08 -11.74 5.24
CA ARG A 107 -20.08 -10.66 5.13
C ARG A 107 -19.62 -9.37 5.83
N ASP A 108 -18.99 -9.49 7.00
CA ASP A 108 -18.46 -8.35 7.75
C ASP A 108 -17.25 -7.67 7.07
N GLU A 109 -16.41 -8.44 6.37
CA GLU A 109 -15.26 -7.92 5.61
C GLU A 109 -15.69 -7.20 4.33
N ALA A 110 -16.70 -7.71 3.63
CA ALA A 110 -17.26 -7.05 2.45
C ALA A 110 -17.87 -5.69 2.81
N VAL A 111 -18.58 -5.62 3.94
CA VAL A 111 -19.12 -4.36 4.48
C VAL A 111 -17.99 -3.43 4.91
N ALA A 112 -16.92 -3.94 5.54
CA ALA A 112 -15.78 -3.13 5.96
C ALA A 112 -14.98 -2.52 4.79
N GLN A 113 -14.97 -3.15 3.62
CA GLN A 113 -14.32 -2.58 2.42
C GLN A 113 -15.12 -1.43 1.79
N ILE A 114 -16.44 -1.42 1.99
CA ILE A 114 -17.36 -0.42 1.43
C ILE A 114 -17.64 0.71 2.44
N ALA A 115 -17.52 0.42 3.74
CA ALA A 115 -17.71 1.42 4.78
C ALA A 115 -16.54 2.43 4.80
N PRO A 116 -16.80 3.74 4.94
CA PRO A 116 -15.74 4.69 5.29
C PRO A 116 -15.07 4.19 6.57
N ASN A 117 -13.77 4.00 6.49
CA ASN A 117 -13.01 3.12 7.35
C ASN A 117 -13.00 3.65 8.79
N ARG A 118 -13.91 3.18 9.65
CA ARG A 118 -13.90 3.50 11.09
C ARG A 118 -12.76 2.80 11.84
N ASN A 119 -11.59 2.59 11.22
CA ASN A 119 -10.44 2.04 11.91
C ASN A 119 -9.74 3.13 12.73
N HIS A 120 -10.14 3.18 14.00
CA HIS A 120 -9.61 4.04 15.05
C HIS A 120 -8.24 3.58 15.58
N ASN A 121 -7.42 2.92 14.76
CA ASN A 121 -6.11 2.43 15.19
C ASN A 121 -5.10 3.59 15.16
N ILE A 122 -5.32 4.58 16.04
CA ILE A 122 -4.47 5.76 16.25
C ILE A 122 -3.01 5.35 16.40
N GLN A 123 -2.74 4.18 16.98
CA GLN A 123 -1.39 3.65 17.16
C GLN A 123 -0.67 3.38 15.84
N VAL A 124 -1.34 2.76 14.86
CA VAL A 124 -0.77 2.52 13.53
C VAL A 124 -0.51 3.84 12.82
N ARG A 125 -1.46 4.78 12.88
CA ARG A 125 -1.30 6.11 12.28
C ARG A 125 -0.12 6.85 12.91
N LYS A 126 -0.04 6.86 14.24
CA LYS A 126 1.04 7.50 14.98
C LYS A 126 2.40 6.88 14.64
N MET A 127 2.47 5.55 14.58
CA MET A 127 3.69 4.83 14.23
C MET A 127 4.17 5.16 12.81
N ILE A 128 3.27 5.16 11.83
CA ILE A 128 3.59 5.53 10.44
C ILE A 128 4.03 7.00 10.35
N ILE A 129 3.34 7.90 11.06
CA ILE A 129 3.73 9.32 11.10
C ILE A 129 5.12 9.48 11.71
N ASP A 130 5.34 8.94 12.91
CA ASP A 130 6.56 9.18 13.68
C ASP A 130 7.79 8.48 13.08
N ARG A 131 7.63 7.31 12.46
CA ARG A 131 8.75 6.49 11.95
C ARG A 131 9.00 6.62 10.45
N ILE A 132 8.00 6.98 9.67
CA ILE A 132 8.09 6.98 8.20
C ILE A 132 7.93 8.40 7.65
N ILE A 133 6.87 9.11 8.04
CA ILE A 133 6.59 10.44 7.46
C ILE A 133 7.49 11.52 8.09
N VAL A 134 7.51 11.67 9.41
CA VAL A 134 8.29 12.71 10.11
C VAL A 134 9.78 12.63 9.80
N PRO A 135 10.44 11.44 9.81
CA PRO A 135 11.85 11.35 9.47
C PRO A 135 12.14 11.76 8.02
N THR A 136 11.22 11.48 7.08
CA THR A 136 11.36 11.98 5.70
C THR A 136 11.16 13.49 5.55
N LEU A 137 10.40 14.12 6.47
CA LEU A 137 10.18 15.56 6.48
C LEU A 137 11.23 16.33 7.30
N SER A 138 12.02 15.63 8.12
CA SER A 138 13.00 16.20 9.04
C SER A 138 14.36 16.41 8.38
N ALA A 139 14.47 17.47 7.59
CA ALA A 139 15.71 18.25 7.44
C ALA A 139 15.38 19.56 6.74
N SER A 140 14.94 20.62 7.45
CA SER A 140 14.93 22.02 6.96
C SER A 140 14.59 22.21 5.46
N LYS A 141 13.59 21.49 4.94
CA LYS A 141 13.26 21.49 3.51
C LYS A 141 11.95 22.23 3.30
N THR A 142 11.98 23.20 2.39
CA THR A 142 10.79 23.91 1.90
C THR A 142 9.83 22.93 1.20
N VAL A 143 8.55 23.31 1.07
CA VAL A 143 7.53 22.48 0.39
C VAL A 143 7.97 22.05 -1.02
N ALA A 144 8.70 22.92 -1.74
CA ALA A 144 9.27 22.61 -3.05
C ALA A 144 10.39 21.55 -2.98
N GLU A 145 11.21 21.59 -1.93
CA GLU A 145 12.27 20.61 -1.69
C GLU A 145 11.69 19.27 -1.20
N ILE A 146 10.60 19.26 -0.45
CA ILE A 146 9.88 18.03 -0.04
C ILE A 146 9.34 17.31 -1.29
N VAL A 147 8.69 18.05 -2.21
CA VAL A 147 8.19 17.49 -3.49
C VAL A 147 9.35 17.01 -4.38
N SER A 148 10.51 17.68 -4.32
CA SER A 148 11.73 17.28 -5.03
C SER A 148 12.40 16.05 -4.39
N GLN A 149 12.34 15.91 -3.06
CA GLN A 149 12.94 14.81 -2.31
C GLN A 149 12.21 13.49 -2.53
N PHE A 150 10.88 13.52 -2.74
CA PHE A 150 10.13 12.39 -3.30
C PHE A 150 10.67 11.88 -4.64
N LYS A 151 11.52 12.67 -5.32
CA LYS A 151 12.07 12.37 -6.64
C LYS A 151 13.53 11.91 -6.63
N ILE A 152 14.28 11.98 -5.52
CA ILE A 152 15.76 11.91 -5.56
C ILE A 152 16.49 10.93 -4.62
N GLU A 153 15.97 10.42 -3.50
CA GLU A 153 16.86 9.70 -2.54
C GLU A 153 16.81 8.16 -2.56
N LEU A 154 17.63 7.56 -3.43
CA LEU A 154 17.95 6.11 -3.46
C LEU A 154 18.84 5.61 -2.28
N HIS A 155 19.39 6.51 -1.44
CA HIS A 155 20.30 6.15 -0.34
C HIS A 155 19.64 6.03 1.04
N PHE A 156 18.34 6.27 1.16
CA PHE A 156 17.66 6.38 2.46
C PHE A 156 17.05 5.08 3.00
N CYS A 157 16.94 4.04 2.16
CA CYS A 157 16.12 2.87 2.47
C CYS A 157 16.72 1.90 3.47
N THR A 158 18.04 1.73 3.46
CA THR A 158 18.71 0.91 4.46
C THR A 158 18.75 1.60 5.82
N ASN A 159 18.80 2.93 5.91
CA ASN A 159 18.96 3.62 7.20
C ASN A 159 17.65 3.89 7.95
N ILE A 160 16.51 4.10 7.25
CA ILE A 160 15.20 4.30 7.91
C ILE A 160 14.64 2.98 8.46
N PHE A 161 14.81 1.88 7.73
CA PHE A 161 14.15 0.61 8.04
C PHE A 161 15.05 -0.46 8.69
N ALA A 162 16.35 -0.19 8.92
CA ALA A 162 17.27 -1.13 9.59
C ALA A 162 17.22 -1.13 11.13
N HIS A 163 16.13 -0.68 11.75
CA HIS A 163 15.94 -0.79 13.20
C HIS A 163 15.33 -2.15 13.64
N SER A 164 15.73 -3.23 12.97
CA SER A 164 15.70 -4.57 13.53
C SER A 164 17.09 -5.18 13.33
N GLU A 165 17.78 -5.44 14.44
CA GLU A 165 18.94 -6.32 14.44
C GLU A 165 18.49 -7.64 13.82
N ILE A 166 18.95 -7.90 12.59
CA ILE A 166 18.86 -9.20 11.96
C ILE A 166 19.72 -10.12 12.82
N ILE A 167 19.06 -10.89 13.68
CA ILE A 167 19.66 -12.06 14.30
C ILE A 167 19.85 -13.06 13.15
N ASP A 168 21.09 -13.17 12.67
CA ASP A 168 21.51 -14.29 11.83
C ASP A 168 21.28 -15.60 12.61
N VAL A 169 20.38 -16.45 12.10
CA VAL A 169 20.29 -17.88 12.45
C VAL A 169 20.25 -18.68 11.15
#